data_AF-A0A1N7SL06-F1
#
_entry.id   AF-A0A1N7SL06-F1
#
_cell.length_a   1.000
_cell.length_b   1.000
_cell.length_c   1.000
_cell.angle_alpha   90.00
_cell.angle_beta   90.00
_cell.angle_gamma   90.00
#
_symmetry.space_group_name_H-M   'P 1'
#
loop_
_entity.id
_entity.type
_entity.pdbx_description
1 polymer ?
#
loop_
_entity_poly.entity_id
_entity_poly.type
_entity_poly.pdbx_seq_one_letter_code
_entity_poly.pdbx_strand_id
1 'polypeptide(L)'
;MFVKAAARVNNRAENSHQPTRERERRMRGFRDPKRTQAFLSGFDPIRQHFALKRHLLRASLYRKQLASRFAAWREFTGMAQNPSTVS
;
A
#
# COMPACT_ATOMS: atom_id res chain seq x y z
N MET A 1 10.03 -37.86 17.63
CA MET A 1 10.53 -36.46 17.71
C MET A 1 10.89 -35.97 16.31
N PHE A 2 9.96 -35.35 15.56
CA PHE A 2 10.31 -34.62 14.33
C PHE A 2 9.37 -33.42 14.18
N VAL A 3 9.75 -32.29 14.77
CA VAL A 3 9.08 -31.01 14.51
C VAL A 3 9.68 -30.45 13.22
N LYS A 4 8.89 -30.41 12.15
CA LYS A 4 9.26 -29.73 10.89
C LYS A 4 9.44 -28.23 11.16
N ALA A 5 10.67 -27.82 11.46
CA ALA A 5 11.06 -26.44 11.72
C ALA A 5 11.29 -25.62 10.43
N ALA A 6 10.62 -25.94 9.32
CA ALA A 6 10.78 -25.24 8.03
C ALA A 6 9.60 -24.32 7.65
N ALA A 7 8.52 -24.28 8.44
CA ALA A 7 7.31 -23.54 8.09
C ALA A 7 7.40 -22.01 8.33
N ARG A 8 8.45 -21.52 9.00
CA ARG A 8 8.53 -20.09 9.42
C ARG A 8 9.29 -19.18 8.47
N VAL A 9 10.05 -19.72 7.51
CA VAL A 9 10.89 -18.89 6.61
C VAL A 9 10.09 -18.39 5.40
N ASN A 10 9.20 -19.23 4.85
CA ASN A 10 8.39 -18.87 3.66
C ASN A 10 7.27 -17.86 3.96
N ASN A 11 6.84 -17.78 5.22
CA ASN A 11 5.71 -16.94 5.63
C ASN A 11 6.01 -15.43 5.47
N ARG A 12 7.28 -14.99 5.56
CA ARG A 12 7.63 -13.56 5.54
C ARG A 12 7.64 -12.95 4.14
N ALA A 13 8.28 -13.63 3.19
CA ALA A 13 8.25 -13.23 1.78
C ALA A 13 6.81 -13.33 1.25
N GLU A 14 6.12 -14.44 1.54
CA GLU A 14 4.74 -14.64 1.11
C GLU A 14 3.75 -13.63 1.72
N ASN A 15 3.86 -13.31 3.02
CA ASN A 15 3.02 -12.29 3.65
C ASN A 15 3.26 -10.87 3.13
N SER A 16 4.48 -10.56 2.70
CA SER A 16 4.80 -9.24 2.15
C SER A 16 4.04 -8.96 0.84
N HIS A 17 3.73 -10.00 0.08
CA HIS A 17 2.96 -9.93 -1.17
C HIS A 17 1.45 -10.11 -0.97
N GLN A 18 1.01 -10.52 0.22
CA GLN A 18 -0.39 -10.83 0.52
C GLN A 18 -1.35 -9.67 0.20
N PRO A 19 -1.05 -8.39 0.51
CA PRO A 19 -1.94 -7.27 0.18
C PRO A 19 -2.09 -7.05 -1.33
N THR A 20 -1.03 -7.30 -2.09
CA THR A 20 -1.03 -7.20 -3.56
C THR A 20 -1.82 -8.36 -4.17
N ARG A 21 -1.56 -9.59 -3.72
CA ARG A 21 -2.29 -10.81 -4.13
C ARG A 21 -3.78 -10.73 -3.80
N GLU A 22 -4.14 -10.17 -2.65
CA GLU A 22 -5.54 -10.03 -2.24
C GLU A 22 -6.27 -8.99 -3.12
N ARG A 23 -5.60 -7.88 -3.48
CA ARG A 23 -6.15 -6.92 -4.46
C ARG A 23 -6.28 -7.53 -5.85
N GLU A 24 -5.26 -8.24 -6.33
CA GLU A 24 -5.32 -9.00 -7.59
C GLU A 24 -6.51 -9.96 -7.64
N ARG A 25 -6.72 -10.72 -6.56
CA ARG A 25 -7.85 -11.65 -6.44
C ARG A 25 -9.20 -10.94 -6.41
N ARG A 26 -9.33 -9.85 -5.63
CA ARG A 26 -10.55 -9.03 -5.60
C ARG A 26 -10.86 -8.41 -6.96
N MET A 27 -9.84 -8.09 -7.74
CA MET A 27 -9.96 -7.58 -9.10
C MET A 27 -10.14 -8.67 -10.17
N ARG A 28 -10.28 -9.96 -9.77
CA ARG A 28 -10.38 -11.13 -10.68
C ARG A 28 -9.25 -11.17 -11.71
N GLY A 29 -8.03 -10.88 -11.25
CA GLY A 29 -6.83 -10.89 -12.05
C GLY A 29 -6.60 -9.61 -12.86
N PHE A 30 -5.34 -9.26 -12.97
CA PHE A 30 -4.77 -8.32 -13.94
C PHE A 30 -4.87 -8.88 -15.37
N ARG A 31 -6.09 -9.20 -15.82
CA ARG A 31 -6.37 -9.90 -17.08
C ARG A 31 -5.94 -9.10 -18.32
N ASP A 32 -5.82 -7.78 -18.15
CA ASP A 32 -5.33 -6.85 -19.16
C ASP A 32 -4.03 -6.19 -18.66
N PRO A 33 -2.88 -6.46 -19.29
CA PRO A 33 -1.60 -5.84 -18.95
C PRO A 33 -1.63 -4.31 -18.97
N LYS A 34 -2.41 -3.69 -19.87
CA LYS A 34 -2.49 -2.22 -19.96
C LYS A 34 -3.20 -1.61 -18.76
N ARG A 35 -4.32 -2.21 -18.33
CA ARG A 35 -5.05 -1.79 -17.12
C ARG A 35 -4.22 -1.98 -15.87
N THR A 36 -3.44 -3.06 -15.85
CA THR A 36 -2.51 -3.36 -14.77
C THR A 36 -1.41 -2.33 -14.68
N GLN A 37 -0.79 -1.99 -15.82
CA GLN A 37 0.25 -0.98 -15.88
C GLN A 37 -0.28 0.40 -15.43
N ALA A 38 -1.45 0.81 -15.91
CA ALA A 38 -2.08 2.06 -15.52
C ALA A 38 -2.40 2.11 -14.01
N PHE A 39 -2.87 0.98 -13.46
CA PHE A 39 -3.10 0.85 -12.02
C PHE A 39 -1.79 0.94 -11.24
N LEU A 40 -0.75 0.19 -11.62
CA LEU A 40 0.54 0.19 -10.93
C LEU A 40 1.21 1.57 -11.00
N SER A 41 1.20 2.23 -12.16
CA SER A 41 1.78 3.57 -12.31
C SER A 41 1.11 4.61 -11.41
N GLY A 42 -0.20 4.52 -11.21
CA GLY A 42 -0.92 5.42 -10.30
C GLY A 42 -0.81 5.01 -8.83
N PHE A 43 -0.75 3.70 -8.55
CA PHE A 43 -0.76 3.16 -7.20
C PHE A 43 0.61 3.18 -6.52
N ASP A 44 1.71 3.07 -7.27
CA ASP A 44 3.06 3.06 -6.73
C ASP A 44 3.39 4.36 -5.96
N PRO A 45 3.11 5.57 -6.47
CA PRO A 45 3.29 6.81 -5.72
C PRO A 45 2.46 6.86 -4.44
N ILE A 46 1.22 6.36 -4.48
CA ILE A 46 0.33 6.30 -3.31
C ILE A 46 0.93 5.36 -2.26
N ARG A 47 1.40 4.18 -2.69
CA ARG A 47 2.04 3.21 -1.79
C ARG A 47 3.30 3.79 -1.17
N GLN A 48 4.13 4.49 -1.94
CA GLN A 48 5.33 5.14 -1.45
C GLN A 48 5.00 6.23 -0.43
N HIS A 49 3.96 7.03 -0.67
CA HIS A 49 3.48 8.03 0.28
C HIS A 49 3.10 7.41 1.62
N PHE A 50 2.54 6.19 1.67
CA PHE A 50 2.21 5.53 2.95
C PHE A 50 3.29 4.60 3.51
N ALA A 51 4.41 4.39 2.80
CA ALA A 51 5.50 3.49 3.19
C ALA A 51 6.38 4.08 4.33
N LEU A 52 5.78 4.37 5.48
CA LEU A 52 6.49 4.75 6.70
C LEU A 52 7.28 3.55 7.23
N LYS A 53 8.55 3.77 7.58
CA LYS A 53 9.43 2.74 8.17
C LYS A 53 9.02 2.46 9.63
N ARG A 54 7.88 1.77 9.81
CA ARG A 54 7.28 1.46 11.13
C ARG A 54 8.28 0.87 12.12
N HIS A 55 9.22 0.05 11.64
CA HIS A 55 10.23 -0.60 12.46
C HIS A 55 11.33 0.34 12.98
N LEU A 56 11.46 1.55 12.45
CA LEU A 56 12.41 2.57 12.91
C LEU A 56 11.78 3.61 13.85
N LEU A 57 10.46 3.55 14.05
CA LEU A 57 9.70 4.60 14.73
C LEU A 57 9.04 4.05 15.99
N ARG A 58 9.09 4.85 17.06
CA ARG A 58 8.22 4.62 18.23
C ARG A 58 6.76 4.73 17.79
N ALA A 59 5.89 3.93 18.39
CA ALA A 59 4.48 3.83 18.00
C ALA A 59 3.73 5.18 18.04
N SER A 60 4.07 6.07 18.98
CA SER A 60 3.49 7.42 19.06
C SER A 60 3.87 8.29 17.87
N LEU A 61 5.16 8.32 17.51
CA LEU A 61 5.68 9.08 16.37
C LEU A 61 5.13 8.54 15.05
N TYR A 62 5.08 7.21 14.89
CA TYR A 62 4.48 6.56 13.73
C TYR A 62 3.03 6.99 13.53
N ARG A 63 2.21 6.98 14.59
CA ARG A 63 0.80 7.40 14.53
C ARG A 63 0.65 8.88 14.14
N LYS A 64 1.49 9.77 14.69
CA LYS A 64 1.50 11.20 14.33
C LYS A 64 1.82 11.41 12.85
N GLN A 65 2.87 10.76 12.35
CA GLN A 65 3.27 10.84 10.94
C GLN A 65 2.19 10.27 10.02
N LEU A 66 1.59 9.14 10.39
CA LEU A 66 0.52 8.52 9.62
C LEU A 66 -0.72 9.44 9.54
N ALA A 67 -1.10 10.07 10.66
CA ALA A 67 -2.21 11.03 10.69
C ALA A 67 -1.95 12.25 9.78
N SER A 68 -0.74 12.80 9.81
CA SER A 68 -0.34 13.90 8.92
C SER A 68 -0.42 13.50 7.44
N ARG A 69 0.07 12.31 7.08
CA ARG A 69 -0.02 11.80 5.70
C ARG A 69 -1.45 11.56 5.24
N PHE A 70 -2.34 11.13 6.13
CA PHE A 70 -3.78 11.02 5.84
C PHE A 70 -4.45 12.38 5.64
N ALA A 71 -4.06 13.40 6.41
CA ALA A 71 -4.56 14.76 6.22
C ALA A 71 -4.16 15.31 4.84
N ALA A 72 -2.87 15.21 4.49
CA ALA A 72 -2.37 15.63 3.18
C ALA A 72 -3.04 14.86 2.02
N TRP A 73 -3.29 13.55 2.21
CA TRP A 73 -4.00 12.75 1.22
C TRP A 73 -5.46 13.19 1.02
N ARG A 74 -6.16 13.54 2.10
CA ARG A 74 -7.53 14.05 2.03
C ARG A 74 -7.61 15.41 1.33
N GLU A 75 -6.65 16.29 1.57
CA GLU A 75 -6.56 17.56 0.87
C GLU A 75 -6.35 17.35 -0.63
N PHE A 76 -5.34 16.54 -1.01
CA PHE A 76 -5.06 16.23 -2.42
C PHE A 76 -6.25 15.59 -3.15
N THR A 77 -6.92 14.62 -2.51
CA THR A 77 -8.09 13.95 -3.09
C THR A 77 -9.36 14.80 -3.07
N GLY A 78 -9.47 15.74 -2.12
CA GLY A 78 -10.53 16.75 -2.09
C GLY A 78 -10.37 17.80 -3.20
N MET A 79 -9.13 18.22 -3.48
CA MET A 79 -8.80 19.09 -4.62
C MET A 79 -9.10 18.39 -5.95
N ALA A 80 -8.75 17.11 -6.09
CA ALA A 80 -9.03 16.34 -7.30
C ALA A 80 -10.53 16.14 -7.59
N GLN A 81 -11.39 16.20 -6.55
CA GLN A 81 -12.85 16.11 -6.70
C GLN A 81 -13.48 17.44 -7.15
N ASN A 82 -12.78 18.57 -6.97
CA ASN A 82 -13.23 19.90 -7.34
C ASN A 82 -12.27 20.52 -8.37
N PRO A 83 -12.35 20.11 -9.66
CA PRO A 83 -11.42 20.57 -10.71
C PRO A 83 -11.48 22.09 -10.99
N SER A 84 -12.46 22.81 -10.43
CA SER A 84 -12.67 24.25 -10.64
C SER A 84 -11.69 25.18 -9.91
N THR A 85 -10.69 24.65 -9.18
CA THR A 85 -9.80 25.47 -8.34
C THR A 85 -8.34 25.53 -8.79
N VAL A 86 -8.00 24.92 -9.93
CA VAL A 86 -6.67 25.05 -10.53
C VAL A 86 -6.79 25.96 -11.75
N SER A 87 -6.60 27.28 -11.53
CA SER A 87 -6.31 28.28 -12.57
C SER A 87 -4.82 28.55 -12.65
#